data_AF-A0A7K0S2W5-F1
#
_entry.id   AF-A0A7K0S2W5-F1
#
_cell.length_a   1.000
_cell.length_b   1.000
_cell.length_c   1.000
_cell.angle_alpha   90.00
_cell.angle_beta   90.00
_cell.angle_gamma   90.00
#
_symmetry.space_group_name_H-M   'P 1'
#
loop_
_entity.id
_entity.type
_entity.pdbx_description
1 polymer ?
#
loop_
_entity_poly.entity_id
_entity_poly.type
_entity_poly.pdbx_seq_one_letter_code
_entity_poly.pdbx_strand_id
1 'polypeptide(L)'
;MFLELLVSVFFIFIGIEIRTTLTHLKQVALPAISALGGMVFPAAIFLVLSHDNQAWAATMPTDIALALGVVALLGKGFSPAVRIFLLTLAVADDLFSLIILGIFYSDQLDLTHAAATLGSAAFGIALASLPKFPAQLLINWLAPVITFGVIPIYVIAKLSEGISVSALTSHTTWSFIVARIFGKVIGITLFAYVASSFRIPLSIEIKHVAGIGWLSGIGMTVSLVIADVALTTESSLAEVRAGLIAGALISTAISFLWFKRFPAS
;
A
#
# COMPACT_ATOMS: atom_id res chain seq x y z
N MET A 1 -7.93 15.27 -16.29
CA MET A 1 -9.39 15.00 -16.20
C MET A 1 -9.76 13.51 -16.06
N PHE A 2 -9.47 12.62 -17.02
CA PHE A 2 -9.90 11.20 -16.91
C PHE A 2 -9.25 10.44 -15.73
N LEU A 3 -7.94 10.58 -15.55
CA LEU A 3 -7.22 9.93 -14.44
C LEU A 3 -7.67 10.46 -13.07
N GLU A 4 -7.98 11.76 -12.97
CA GLU A 4 -8.50 12.37 -11.73
C GLU A 4 -9.86 11.78 -11.34
N LEU A 5 -10.72 11.47 -12.32
CA LEU A 5 -12.00 10.80 -12.06
C LEU A 5 -11.78 9.38 -11.52
N LEU A 6 -10.86 8.62 -12.12
CA LEU A 6 -10.50 7.28 -11.66
C LEU A 6 -9.99 7.29 -10.22
N VAL A 7 -9.07 8.22 -9.91
CA VAL A 7 -8.55 8.43 -8.56
C VAL A 7 -9.69 8.82 -7.61
N SER A 8 -10.57 9.74 -7.99
CA SER A 8 -11.71 10.13 -7.15
C SER A 8 -12.63 8.95 -6.84
N VAL A 9 -12.96 8.11 -7.82
CA VAL A 9 -13.76 6.89 -7.60
C VAL A 9 -13.06 5.91 -6.66
N PHE A 10 -11.74 5.73 -6.81
CA PHE A 10 -10.93 4.92 -5.92
C PHE A 10 -10.98 5.45 -4.47
N PHE A 11 -10.80 6.75 -4.27
CA PHE A 11 -10.83 7.37 -2.93
C PHE A 11 -12.23 7.34 -2.29
N ILE A 12 -13.32 7.47 -3.05
CA ILE A 12 -14.69 7.23 -2.53
C ILE A 12 -14.80 5.80 -1.97
N PHE A 13 -14.36 4.82 -2.75
CA PHE A 13 -14.39 3.41 -2.34
C PHE A 13 -13.59 3.17 -1.07
N ILE A 14 -12.36 3.71 -0.99
CA ILE A 14 -11.55 3.64 0.22
C ILE A 14 -12.26 4.30 1.41
N GLY A 15 -12.88 5.47 1.22
CA GLY A 15 -13.68 6.13 2.25
C GLY A 15 -14.79 5.25 2.83
N ILE A 16 -15.50 4.52 1.96
CA ILE A 16 -16.54 3.56 2.36
C ILE A 16 -15.94 2.37 3.12
N GLU A 17 -14.83 1.82 2.63
CA GLU A 17 -14.13 0.66 3.22
C GLU A 17 -13.53 0.95 4.60
N ILE A 18 -12.98 2.15 4.81
CA ILE A 18 -12.48 2.59 6.11
C ILE A 18 -13.60 2.56 7.15
N ARG A 19 -14.76 3.14 6.82
CA ARG A 19 -15.89 3.23 7.75
C ARG A 19 -16.43 1.86 8.15
N THR A 20 -16.46 0.90 7.22
CA THR A 20 -16.95 -0.46 7.48
C THR A 20 -15.94 -1.29 8.28
N THR A 21 -14.64 -1.15 7.99
CA THR A 21 -13.57 -1.95 8.63
C THR A 21 -13.40 -1.63 10.12
N LEU A 22 -13.63 -0.39 10.54
CA LEU A 22 -13.47 0.05 11.93
C LEU A 22 -14.49 -0.56 12.92
N THR A 23 -15.44 -1.36 12.46
CA THR A 23 -16.45 -2.01 13.31
C THR A 23 -15.95 -3.28 14.04
N HIS A 24 -14.83 -3.88 13.62
CA HIS A 24 -14.32 -5.17 14.16
C HIS A 24 -12.89 -5.09 14.74
N LEU A 25 -12.65 -4.15 15.66
CA LEU A 25 -11.31 -3.76 16.16
C LEU A 25 -10.44 -4.89 16.75
N LYS A 26 -11.02 -5.91 17.41
CA LYS A 26 -10.24 -6.95 18.12
C LYS A 26 -9.52 -7.93 17.18
N GLN A 27 -10.04 -8.15 15.97
CA GLN A 27 -9.44 -9.05 14.98
C GLN A 27 -8.49 -8.31 14.02
N VAL A 28 -8.61 -6.99 13.96
CA VAL A 28 -7.83 -6.10 13.08
C VAL A 28 -6.57 -5.56 13.77
N ALA A 29 -6.52 -5.60 15.11
CA ALA A 29 -5.46 -4.97 15.90
C ALA A 29 -4.05 -5.42 15.50
N LEU A 30 -3.80 -6.73 15.37
CA LEU A 30 -2.46 -7.23 15.07
C LEU A 30 -1.98 -6.82 13.67
N PRO A 31 -2.73 -7.08 12.56
CA PRO A 31 -2.35 -6.57 11.25
C PRO A 31 -2.21 -5.05 11.22
N ALA A 32 -3.09 -4.29 11.87
CA ALA A 32 -3.01 -2.83 11.88
C ALA A 32 -1.75 -2.31 12.61
N ILE A 33 -1.37 -2.91 13.74
CA ILE A 33 -0.11 -2.55 14.41
C ILE A 33 1.10 -2.93 13.54
N SER A 34 1.02 -4.09 12.88
CA SER A 34 2.07 -4.52 11.95
C SER A 34 2.22 -3.57 10.76
N ALA A 35 1.10 -3.05 10.24
CA ALA A 35 1.05 -2.03 9.19
C ALA A 35 1.79 -0.75 9.61
N LEU A 36 1.54 -0.25 10.82
CA LEU A 36 2.26 0.93 11.34
C LEU A 36 3.79 0.72 11.31
N GLY A 37 4.27 -0.45 11.76
CA GLY A 37 5.68 -0.80 11.63
C GLY A 37 6.15 -0.83 10.17
N GLY A 38 5.34 -1.43 9.31
CA GLY A 38 5.51 -1.48 7.86
C GLY A 38 5.44 -0.14 7.14
N MET A 39 5.08 0.95 7.81
CA MET A 39 5.14 2.31 7.25
C MET A 39 6.30 3.11 7.83
N VAL A 40 6.49 3.04 9.15
CA VAL A 40 7.53 3.80 9.86
C VAL A 40 8.92 3.38 9.38
N PHE A 41 9.17 2.08 9.23
CA PHE A 41 10.50 1.60 8.85
C PHE A 41 10.90 1.95 7.41
N PRO A 42 10.07 1.71 6.37
CA PRO A 42 10.40 2.17 5.02
C PRO A 42 10.71 3.66 4.95
N ALA A 43 9.88 4.50 5.57
CA ALA A 43 10.08 5.93 5.55
C ALA A 43 11.37 6.35 6.27
N ALA A 44 11.63 5.79 7.45
CA ALA A 44 12.84 6.09 8.20
C ALA A 44 14.10 5.65 7.44
N ILE A 45 14.11 4.44 6.87
CA ILE A 45 15.26 3.96 6.09
C ILE A 45 15.45 4.84 4.85
N PHE A 46 14.38 5.23 4.16
CA PHE A 46 14.49 6.08 2.99
C PHE A 46 15.07 7.45 3.33
N LEU A 47 14.60 8.09 4.39
CA LEU A 47 15.10 9.39 4.83
C LEU A 47 16.58 9.34 5.23
N VAL A 48 17.04 8.22 5.80
CA VAL A 48 18.46 8.01 6.12
C VAL A 48 19.30 7.81 4.86
N LEU A 49 18.80 7.08 3.86
CA LEU A 49 19.54 6.83 2.63
C LEU A 49 19.54 8.04 1.69
N SER A 50 18.38 8.65 1.46
CA SER A 50 18.17 9.80 0.58
C SER A 50 17.64 10.98 1.38
N HIS A 51 18.57 11.69 2.04
CA HIS A 51 18.26 12.88 2.83
C HIS A 51 17.54 13.94 2.00
N ASP A 52 16.59 14.63 2.63
CA ASP A 52 15.79 15.73 2.07
C ASP A 52 14.93 15.38 0.84
N ASN A 53 14.78 14.10 0.52
CA ASN A 53 13.94 13.67 -0.60
C ASN A 53 12.47 13.48 -0.16
N GLN A 54 11.55 14.18 -0.84
CA GLN A 54 10.11 14.16 -0.57
C GLN A 54 9.42 12.84 -0.94
N ALA A 55 10.11 11.91 -1.59
CA ALA A 55 9.53 10.61 -1.97
C ALA A 55 9.34 9.63 -0.80
N TRP A 56 9.72 9.98 0.43
CA TRP A 56 9.72 9.07 1.59
C TRP A 56 8.36 8.41 1.82
N ALA A 57 7.26 9.18 1.70
CA ALA A 57 5.91 8.66 1.93
C ALA A 57 5.48 7.65 0.85
N ALA A 58 6.04 7.74 -0.36
CA ALA A 58 5.74 6.80 -1.44
C ALA A 58 6.34 5.39 -1.17
N THR A 59 7.27 5.25 -0.23
CA THR A 59 7.83 3.94 0.16
C THR A 59 6.89 3.11 1.05
N MET A 60 5.85 3.72 1.61
CA MET A 60 4.96 3.11 2.60
C MET A 60 3.84 2.22 2.05
N PRO A 61 3.11 2.55 0.97
CA PRO A 61 1.87 1.84 0.63
C PRO A 61 2.09 0.40 0.12
N THR A 62 1.05 -0.43 0.17
CA THR A 62 1.10 -1.83 -0.30
C THR A 62 -0.11 -2.15 -1.18
N ASP A 63 0.11 -2.71 -2.36
CA ASP A 63 -0.98 -2.96 -3.32
C ASP A 63 -1.61 -4.35 -3.12
N ILE A 64 -2.86 -4.34 -2.62
CA ILE A 64 -3.66 -5.54 -2.35
C ILE A 64 -3.81 -6.40 -3.62
N ALA A 65 -4.08 -5.78 -4.77
CA ALA A 65 -4.39 -6.49 -6.00
C ALA A 65 -3.20 -7.31 -6.48
N LEU A 66 -2.02 -6.70 -6.49
CA LEU A 66 -0.78 -7.37 -6.88
C LEU A 66 -0.38 -8.43 -5.86
N ALA A 67 -0.51 -8.14 -4.56
CA ALA A 67 -0.22 -9.10 -3.50
C ALA A 67 -1.10 -10.36 -3.63
N LEU A 68 -2.41 -10.19 -3.88
CA LEU A 68 -3.32 -11.30 -4.16
C LEU A 68 -2.98 -12.04 -5.46
N GLY A 69 -2.53 -11.33 -6.49
CA GLY A 69 -2.01 -11.93 -7.72
C GLY A 69 -0.86 -12.90 -7.45
N VAL A 70 0.12 -12.50 -6.64
CA VAL A 70 1.24 -13.38 -6.25
C VAL A 70 0.77 -14.55 -5.39
N VAL A 71 -0.14 -14.33 -4.43
CA VAL A 71 -0.74 -15.41 -3.64
C VAL A 71 -1.48 -16.41 -4.53
N ALA A 72 -2.19 -15.94 -5.56
CA ALA A 72 -2.87 -16.80 -6.52
C ALA A 72 -1.88 -17.65 -7.34
N LEU A 73 -0.72 -17.09 -7.72
CA LEU A 73 0.35 -17.81 -8.41
C LEU A 73 1.03 -18.86 -7.53
N LEU A 74 1.15 -18.61 -6.22
CA LEU A 74 1.67 -19.57 -5.24
C LEU A 74 0.68 -20.72 -4.95
N GLY A 75 -0.56 -20.63 -5.41
CA GLY A 75 -1.54 -21.72 -5.43
C GLY A 75 -2.28 -21.95 -4.11
N LYS A 76 -2.86 -23.16 -3.97
CA LYS A 76 -3.79 -23.52 -2.89
C LYS A 76 -3.17 -23.61 -1.48
N GLY A 77 -1.87 -23.36 -1.35
CA GLY A 77 -1.11 -23.53 -0.11
C GLY A 77 -1.12 -22.32 0.84
N PHE A 78 -2.02 -21.34 0.68
CA PHE A 78 -2.18 -20.24 1.64
C PHE A 78 -3.40 -20.49 2.52
N SER A 79 -3.15 -20.69 3.81
CA SER A 79 -4.19 -20.83 4.83
C SER A 79 -5.08 -19.59 4.87
N PRO A 80 -6.37 -19.75 5.25
CA PRO A 80 -7.29 -18.62 5.38
C PRO A 80 -6.76 -17.52 6.31
N ALA A 81 -6.05 -17.90 7.38
CA ALA A 81 -5.49 -16.95 8.35
C ALA A 81 -4.43 -16.02 7.72
N VAL A 82 -3.54 -16.54 6.87
CA VAL A 82 -2.50 -15.76 6.17
C VAL A 82 -3.13 -14.80 5.17
N ARG A 83 -4.18 -15.22 4.46
CA ARG A 83 -4.93 -14.33 3.54
C ARG A 83 -5.63 -13.20 4.28
N ILE A 84 -6.31 -13.51 5.39
CA ILE A 84 -6.99 -12.49 6.21
C ILE A 84 -5.96 -11.50 6.77
N PHE A 85 -4.82 -11.98 7.27
CA PHE A 85 -3.76 -11.10 7.75
C PHE A 85 -3.25 -10.17 6.65
N LEU A 86 -2.92 -10.71 5.47
CA LEU A 86 -2.43 -9.93 4.34
C LEU A 86 -3.43 -8.87 3.89
N LEU A 87 -4.70 -9.25 3.72
CA LEU A 87 -5.77 -8.33 3.32
C LEU A 87 -5.94 -7.19 4.32
N THR A 88 -5.99 -7.53 5.61
CA THR A 88 -6.18 -6.54 6.68
C THR A 88 -4.98 -5.60 6.80
N LEU A 89 -3.76 -6.16 6.70
CA LEU A 89 -2.52 -5.38 6.71
C LEU A 89 -2.51 -4.37 5.56
N ALA A 90 -2.80 -4.81 4.34
CA ALA A 90 -2.70 -3.96 3.16
C ALA A 90 -3.79 -2.87 3.13
N VAL A 91 -5.01 -3.18 3.56
CA VAL A 91 -6.07 -2.15 3.75
C VAL A 91 -5.65 -1.13 4.82
N ALA A 92 -5.07 -1.58 5.94
CA ALA A 92 -4.60 -0.68 6.99
C ALA A 92 -3.44 0.20 6.52
N ASP A 93 -2.44 -0.38 5.83
CA ASP A 93 -1.30 0.34 5.24
C ASP A 93 -1.77 1.44 4.27
N ASP A 94 -2.71 1.12 3.38
CA ASP A 94 -3.24 2.09 2.40
C ASP A 94 -4.00 3.21 3.11
N LEU A 95 -4.88 2.88 4.06
CA LEU A 95 -5.60 3.87 4.86
C LEU A 95 -4.64 4.83 5.57
N PHE A 96 -3.67 4.29 6.31
CA PHE A 96 -2.72 5.11 7.04
C PHE A 96 -1.85 5.94 6.10
N SER A 97 -1.48 5.41 4.93
CA SER A 97 -0.72 6.15 3.93
C SER A 97 -1.50 7.34 3.38
N LEU A 98 -2.82 7.22 3.20
CA LEU A 98 -3.67 8.34 2.81
C LEU A 98 -3.80 9.40 3.90
N ILE A 99 -3.83 8.99 5.17
CA ILE A 99 -3.80 9.92 6.30
C ILE A 99 -2.48 10.71 6.31
N ILE A 100 -1.35 10.02 6.12
CA ILE A 100 -0.03 10.66 6.02
C ILE A 100 0.01 11.64 4.83
N LEU A 101 -0.52 11.24 3.67
CA LEU A 101 -0.63 12.12 2.51
C LEU A 101 -1.39 13.41 2.84
N GLY A 102 -2.57 13.29 3.47
CA GLY A 102 -3.40 14.44 3.84
C GLY A 102 -2.79 15.36 4.89
N ILE A 103 -1.94 14.85 5.79
CA ILE A 103 -1.30 15.64 6.86
C ILE A 103 -0.01 16.32 6.36
N PHE A 104 0.85 15.60 5.64
CA PHE A 104 2.20 16.05 5.32
C PHE A 104 2.31 16.73 3.96
N TYR A 105 1.36 16.49 3.05
CA TYR A 105 1.39 17.02 1.69
C TYR A 105 0.19 17.92 1.41
N SER A 106 -0.54 18.38 2.44
CA SER A 106 -1.70 19.27 2.31
C SER A 106 -1.41 20.52 1.48
N ASP A 107 -0.21 21.09 1.65
CA ASP A 107 0.16 22.39 1.08
C ASP A 107 0.63 22.29 -0.38
N GLN A 108 0.96 21.08 -0.83
CA GLN A 108 1.39 20.77 -2.21
C GLN A 108 0.20 20.31 -3.05
N LEU A 109 -0.92 20.01 -2.41
CA LEU A 109 -2.16 19.75 -3.12
C LEU A 109 -2.71 21.08 -3.63
N ASP A 110 -2.70 21.25 -4.94
CA ASP A 110 -3.50 22.29 -5.58
C ASP A 110 -4.94 22.16 -5.06
N LEU A 111 -5.56 23.26 -4.62
CA LEU A 111 -6.79 23.24 -3.81
C LEU A 111 -7.91 22.40 -4.47
N THR A 112 -7.90 22.40 -5.81
CA THR A 112 -8.76 21.60 -6.70
C THR A 112 -8.48 20.09 -6.64
N HIS A 113 -7.22 19.66 -6.67
CA HIS A 113 -6.82 18.25 -6.59
C HIS A 113 -6.89 17.70 -5.15
N ALA A 114 -6.60 18.53 -4.15
CA ALA A 114 -6.80 18.24 -2.73
C ALA A 114 -8.28 17.95 -2.43
N ALA A 115 -9.15 18.88 -2.84
CA ALA A 115 -10.58 18.78 -2.63
C ALA A 115 -11.16 17.57 -3.37
N ALA A 116 -10.65 17.25 -4.56
CA ALA A 116 -11.10 16.07 -5.30
C ALA A 116 -10.76 14.76 -4.59
N THR A 117 -9.53 14.59 -4.09
CA THR A 117 -9.04 13.33 -3.48
C THR A 117 -9.45 13.16 -2.01
N LEU A 118 -9.26 14.18 -1.18
CA LEU A 118 -9.70 14.13 0.22
C LEU A 118 -11.22 14.27 0.33
N GLY A 119 -11.84 15.08 -0.53
CA GLY A 119 -13.29 15.23 -0.56
C GLY A 119 -14.00 13.97 -1.05
N SER A 120 -13.44 13.23 -2.01
CA SER A 120 -13.98 11.92 -2.40
C SER A 120 -13.92 10.90 -1.26
N ALA A 121 -12.80 10.79 -0.55
CA ALA A 121 -12.70 9.92 0.62
C ALA A 121 -13.67 10.33 1.74
N ALA A 122 -13.73 11.61 2.08
CA ALA A 122 -14.66 12.13 3.08
C ALA A 122 -16.12 11.88 2.68
N PHE A 123 -16.46 12.05 1.39
CA PHE A 123 -17.77 11.74 0.85
C PHE A 123 -18.09 10.24 0.98
N GLY A 124 -17.13 9.36 0.69
CA GLY A 124 -17.28 7.92 0.90
C GLY A 124 -17.56 7.56 2.37
N ILE A 125 -16.83 8.16 3.31
CA ILE A 125 -17.05 7.98 4.76
C ILE A 125 -18.45 8.46 5.16
N ALA A 126 -18.85 9.65 4.69
CA ALA A 126 -20.15 10.23 5.00
C ALA A 126 -21.29 9.34 4.47
N LEU A 127 -21.17 8.85 3.23
CA LEU A 127 -22.14 7.95 2.60
C LEU A 127 -22.26 6.63 3.37
N ALA A 128 -21.12 6.03 3.75
CA ALA A 128 -21.07 4.81 4.55
C ALA A 128 -21.56 5.00 6.00
N SER A 129 -21.66 6.24 6.47
CA SER A 129 -22.19 6.57 7.80
C SER A 129 -23.72 6.73 7.82
N LEU A 130 -24.38 6.76 6.66
CA LEU A 130 -25.83 6.89 6.58
C LEU A 130 -26.56 5.63 7.10
N PRO A 131 -27.66 5.79 7.86
CA PRO A 131 -28.46 4.65 8.31
C PRO A 131 -28.99 3.83 7.14
N LYS A 132 -28.88 2.49 7.20
CA LYS A 132 -29.32 1.53 6.16
C LYS A 132 -28.56 1.61 4.83
N PHE A 133 -27.47 2.36 4.72
CA PHE A 133 -26.67 2.36 3.50
C PHE A 133 -26.00 0.98 3.30
N PRO A 134 -26.16 0.33 2.13
CA PRO A 134 -25.64 -1.02 1.88
C PRO A 134 -24.14 -1.00 1.55
N ALA A 135 -23.32 -0.45 2.45
CA ALA A 135 -21.88 -0.26 2.25
C ALA A 135 -21.18 -1.55 1.80
N GLN A 136 -21.50 -2.68 2.45
CA GLN A 136 -20.89 -3.96 2.14
C GLN A 136 -21.24 -4.48 0.73
N LEU A 137 -22.47 -4.27 0.26
CA LEU A 137 -22.86 -4.67 -1.10
C LEU A 137 -22.14 -3.81 -2.14
N LEU A 138 -22.04 -2.52 -1.87
CA LEU A 138 -21.34 -1.60 -2.76
C LEU A 138 -19.85 -1.91 -2.82
N ILE A 139 -19.20 -2.18 -1.68
CA ILE A 139 -17.80 -2.62 -1.63
C ILE A 139 -17.63 -3.90 -2.47
N ASN A 140 -18.46 -4.92 -2.26
CA ASN A 140 -18.34 -6.18 -2.98
C ASN A 140 -18.49 -6.03 -4.50
N TRP A 141 -19.27 -5.05 -4.96
CA TRP A 141 -19.48 -4.78 -6.38
C TRP A 141 -18.39 -3.87 -6.98
N LEU A 142 -17.95 -2.85 -6.24
CA LEU A 142 -16.92 -1.91 -6.68
C LEU A 142 -15.51 -2.50 -6.61
N ALA A 143 -15.21 -3.31 -5.60
CA ALA A 143 -13.89 -3.91 -5.40
C ALA A 143 -13.33 -4.58 -6.67
N PRO A 144 -14.06 -5.47 -7.39
CA PRO A 144 -13.53 -6.04 -8.63
C PRO A 144 -13.36 -5.01 -9.75
N VAL A 145 -14.27 -4.04 -9.89
CA VAL A 145 -14.16 -2.99 -10.92
C VAL A 145 -12.94 -2.10 -10.67
N ILE A 146 -12.69 -1.77 -9.41
CA ILE A 146 -11.55 -0.96 -9.01
C ILE A 146 -10.25 -1.75 -9.20
N THR A 147 -10.23 -3.00 -8.74
CA THR A 147 -9.07 -3.90 -8.79
C THR A 147 -8.66 -4.25 -10.21
N PHE A 148 -9.61 -4.57 -11.10
CA PHE A 148 -9.32 -5.06 -12.45
C PHE A 148 -9.51 -4.00 -13.55
N GLY A 149 -10.11 -2.85 -13.23
CA GLY A 149 -10.34 -1.75 -14.18
C GLY A 149 -9.58 -0.49 -13.80
N VAL A 150 -10.02 0.18 -12.73
CA VAL A 150 -9.52 1.51 -12.33
C VAL A 150 -8.02 1.50 -12.06
N ILE A 151 -7.56 0.56 -11.21
CA ILE A 151 -6.17 0.44 -10.79
C ILE A 151 -5.24 0.14 -12.00
N PRO A 152 -5.47 -0.89 -12.82
CA PRO A 152 -4.59 -1.18 -13.95
C PRO A 152 -4.55 -0.05 -14.96
N ILE A 153 -5.69 0.59 -15.26
CA ILE A 153 -5.73 1.73 -16.18
C ILE A 153 -4.90 2.90 -15.63
N TYR A 154 -5.05 3.23 -14.35
CA TYR A 154 -4.29 4.29 -13.71
C TYR A 154 -2.78 4.00 -13.73
N VAL A 155 -2.37 2.78 -13.31
CA VAL A 155 -0.96 2.38 -13.29
C VAL A 155 -0.36 2.41 -14.69
N ILE A 156 -1.04 1.85 -15.69
CA ILE A 156 -0.55 1.86 -17.09
C ILE A 156 -0.38 3.29 -17.59
N ALA A 157 -1.36 4.16 -17.35
CA ALA A 157 -1.27 5.56 -17.77
C ALA A 157 -0.08 6.26 -17.11
N LYS A 158 0.10 6.09 -15.79
CA LYS A 158 1.21 6.72 -15.05
C LYS A 158 2.58 6.17 -15.39
N LEU A 159 2.70 4.88 -15.65
CA LEU A 159 3.95 4.29 -16.13
C LEU A 159 4.27 4.68 -17.57
N SER A 160 3.26 5.00 -18.38
CA SER A 160 3.46 5.47 -19.77
C SER A 160 4.00 6.89 -19.89
N GLU A 161 3.89 7.70 -18.83
CA GLU A 161 4.45 9.07 -18.78
C GLU A 161 6.00 9.06 -18.82
N GLY A 162 6.65 7.91 -18.60
CA GLY A 162 8.05 7.69 -18.94
C GLY A 162 8.88 7.09 -17.81
N ILE A 163 9.77 6.17 -18.18
CA ILE A 163 10.81 5.60 -17.32
C ILE A 163 12.12 5.80 -18.06
N SER A 164 13.03 6.58 -17.49
CA SER A 164 14.37 6.72 -18.06
C SER A 164 15.23 5.53 -17.63
N VAL A 165 15.95 4.91 -18.57
CA VAL A 165 16.90 3.82 -18.24
C VAL A 165 17.98 4.32 -17.27
N SER A 166 18.37 5.59 -17.38
CA SER A 166 19.30 6.22 -16.43
C SER A 166 18.76 6.34 -15.00
N ALA A 167 17.43 6.37 -14.84
CA ALA A 167 16.79 6.42 -13.53
C ALA A 167 16.99 5.11 -12.75
N LEU A 168 17.17 3.97 -13.42
CA LEU A 168 17.44 2.68 -12.75
C LEU A 168 18.78 2.67 -12.01
N THR A 169 19.74 3.48 -12.46
CA THR A 169 21.06 3.61 -11.83
C THR A 169 21.11 4.75 -10.81
N SER A 170 20.03 5.51 -10.63
CA SER A 170 19.99 6.62 -9.69
C SER A 170 20.07 6.15 -8.23
N HIS A 171 20.73 6.94 -7.40
CA HIS A 171 20.82 6.72 -5.97
C HIS A 171 19.44 6.73 -5.29
N THR A 172 18.53 7.61 -5.72
CA THR A 172 17.16 7.69 -5.21
C THR A 172 16.42 6.38 -5.43
N THR A 173 16.53 5.81 -6.63
CA THR A 173 15.87 4.56 -7.02
C THR A 173 16.31 3.40 -6.15
N TRP A 174 17.62 3.24 -5.93
CA TRP A 174 18.14 2.18 -5.06
C TRP A 174 17.78 2.41 -3.60
N SER A 175 17.84 3.65 -3.12
CA SER A 175 17.39 4.02 -1.77
C SER A 175 15.92 3.66 -1.58
N PHE A 176 15.08 3.95 -2.57
CA PHE A 176 13.66 3.63 -2.58
C PHE A 176 13.41 2.13 -2.50
N ILE A 177 14.07 1.34 -3.36
CA ILE A 177 13.94 -0.12 -3.40
C ILE A 177 14.35 -0.73 -2.05
N VAL A 178 15.53 -0.35 -1.54
CA VAL A 178 16.07 -0.89 -0.28
C VAL A 178 15.16 -0.53 0.89
N ALA A 179 14.80 0.74 1.01
CA ALA A 179 13.95 1.22 2.09
C ALA A 179 12.59 0.51 2.09
N ARG A 180 11.96 0.40 0.92
CA ARG A 180 10.66 -0.24 0.76
C ARG A 180 10.70 -1.71 1.11
N ILE A 181 11.58 -2.48 0.47
CA ILE A 181 11.59 -3.94 0.64
C ILE A 181 12.04 -4.31 2.06
N PHE A 182 13.19 -3.82 2.51
CA PHE A 182 13.73 -4.20 3.82
C PHE A 182 12.95 -3.54 4.95
N GLY A 183 12.55 -2.28 4.79
CA GLY A 183 11.74 -1.59 5.78
C GLY A 183 10.40 -2.28 6.02
N LYS A 184 9.73 -2.76 4.97
CA LYS A 184 8.47 -3.49 5.11
C LYS A 184 8.66 -4.76 5.91
N VAL A 185 9.63 -5.59 5.54
CA VAL A 185 9.89 -6.86 6.21
C VAL A 185 10.25 -6.66 7.67
N ILE A 186 11.20 -5.76 7.95
CA ILE A 186 11.68 -5.47 9.30
C ILE A 186 10.54 -4.88 10.14
N GLY A 187 9.87 -3.85 9.62
CA GLY A 187 8.81 -3.13 10.33
C GLY A 187 7.61 -4.02 10.66
N ILE A 188 7.06 -4.71 9.66
CA ILE A 188 5.88 -5.59 9.83
C ILE A 188 6.20 -6.71 10.81
N THR A 189 7.34 -7.39 10.64
CA THR A 189 7.71 -8.53 11.48
C THR A 189 8.00 -8.09 12.92
N LEU A 190 8.74 -6.98 13.10
CA LEU A 190 9.08 -6.48 14.42
C LEU A 190 7.82 -6.03 15.18
N PHE A 191 6.94 -5.26 14.54
CA PHE A 191 5.72 -4.78 15.20
C PHE A 191 4.75 -5.92 15.50
N ALA A 192 4.63 -6.91 14.62
CA ALA A 192 3.86 -8.13 14.92
C ALA A 192 4.43 -8.87 16.13
N TYR A 193 5.76 -9.02 16.20
CA TYR A 193 6.43 -9.67 17.32
C TYR A 193 6.23 -8.92 18.63
N VAL A 194 6.42 -7.60 18.63
CA VAL A 194 6.21 -6.74 19.79
C VAL A 194 4.75 -6.78 20.24
N ALA A 195 3.80 -6.65 19.32
CA ALA A 195 2.37 -6.76 19.62
C ALA A 195 2.02 -8.12 20.28
N SER A 196 2.65 -9.20 19.82
CA SER A 196 2.46 -10.53 20.40
C SER A 196 2.94 -10.63 21.85
N SER A 197 3.99 -9.87 22.19
CA SER A 197 4.51 -9.79 23.56
C SER A 197 3.54 -9.06 24.50
N PHE A 198 2.68 -8.18 23.98
CA PHE A 198 1.64 -7.47 24.72
C PHE A 198 0.28 -8.21 24.76
N ARG A 199 0.30 -9.54 24.62
CA ARG A 199 -0.89 -10.42 24.68
C ARG A 199 -1.88 -10.27 23.53
N ILE A 200 -1.48 -9.70 22.40
CA ILE A 200 -2.26 -9.77 21.17
C ILE A 200 -1.90 -11.08 20.46
N PRO A 201 -2.81 -12.06 20.33
CA PRO A 201 -2.46 -13.38 19.82
C PRO A 201 -2.00 -13.30 18.36
N LEU A 202 -0.84 -13.92 18.06
CA LEU A 202 -0.40 -14.16 16.68
C LEU A 202 -1.40 -15.10 16.01
N SER A 203 -2.13 -14.59 15.01
CA SER A 203 -3.04 -15.40 14.19
C SER A 203 -2.31 -16.29 13.19
N ILE A 204 -1.04 -16.00 12.91
CA ILE A 204 -0.17 -16.72 11.98
C ILE A 204 1.27 -16.79 12.54
N GLU A 205 2.07 -17.74 12.07
CA GLU A 205 3.45 -17.85 12.50
C GLU A 205 4.30 -16.65 12.05
N ILE A 206 5.29 -16.26 12.83
CA ILE A 206 6.15 -15.10 12.54
C ILE A 206 6.89 -15.24 11.20
N LYS A 207 7.20 -16.46 10.77
CA LYS A 207 7.80 -16.74 9.45
C LYS A 207 6.86 -16.40 8.29
N HIS A 208 5.54 -16.56 8.49
CA HIS A 208 4.52 -16.16 7.52
C HIS A 208 4.30 -14.65 7.56
N VAL A 209 4.37 -14.02 8.73
CA VAL A 209 4.38 -12.55 8.84
C VAL A 209 5.56 -11.95 8.08
N ALA A 210 6.77 -12.51 8.23
CA ALA A 210 7.95 -12.07 7.48
C ALA A 210 7.77 -12.28 5.96
N GLY A 211 7.18 -13.41 5.54
CA GLY A 211 6.81 -13.66 4.15
C GLY A 211 5.82 -12.62 3.60
N ILE A 212 4.82 -12.24 4.40
CA ILE A 212 3.91 -11.14 4.07
C ILE A 212 4.68 -9.82 3.99
N GLY A 213 5.63 -9.56 4.89
CA GLY A 213 6.50 -8.39 4.82
C GLY A 213 7.26 -8.30 3.49
N TRP A 214 7.80 -9.41 2.99
CA TRP A 214 8.42 -9.47 1.65
C TRP A 214 7.41 -9.26 0.54
N LEU A 215 6.17 -9.68 0.72
CA LEU A 215 5.11 -9.47 -0.26
C LEU A 215 4.63 -8.01 -0.28
N SER A 216 4.61 -7.35 0.87
CA SER A 216 4.09 -5.99 1.02
C SER A 216 4.91 -4.92 0.31
N GLY A 217 6.15 -5.21 -0.10
CA GLY A 217 6.99 -4.32 -0.90
C GLY A 217 6.51 -4.12 -2.35
N ILE A 218 5.46 -4.81 -2.79
CA ILE A 218 4.96 -4.79 -4.19
C ILE A 218 4.11 -3.55 -4.51
N GLY A 219 3.72 -2.74 -3.54
CA GLY A 219 2.77 -1.65 -3.80
C GLY A 219 3.17 -0.69 -4.93
N MET A 220 2.17 -0.30 -5.74
CA MET A 220 2.35 0.51 -6.94
C MET A 220 1.38 1.69 -6.93
N THR A 221 0.08 1.41 -6.82
CA THR A 221 -1.01 2.39 -7.00
C THR A 221 -0.95 3.59 -6.07
N VAL A 222 -1.13 3.36 -4.77
CA VAL A 222 -1.11 4.42 -3.76
C VAL A 222 0.27 5.07 -3.69
N SER A 223 1.35 4.31 -3.95
CA SER A 223 2.70 4.85 -4.03
C SER A 223 2.89 5.83 -5.19
N LEU A 224 2.30 5.56 -6.36
CA LEU A 224 2.31 6.47 -7.51
C LEU A 224 1.48 7.72 -7.22
N VAL A 225 0.32 7.57 -6.59
CA VAL A 225 -0.52 8.72 -6.18
C VAL A 225 0.26 9.63 -5.23
N ILE A 226 0.89 9.06 -4.20
CA ILE A 226 1.70 9.83 -3.24
C ILE A 226 2.89 10.48 -3.95
N ALA A 227 3.58 9.76 -4.84
CA ALA A 227 4.72 10.31 -5.56
C ALA A 227 4.33 11.50 -6.45
N ASP A 228 3.23 11.39 -7.20
CA ASP A 228 2.70 12.46 -8.06
C ASP A 228 2.28 13.71 -7.26
N VAL A 229 1.86 13.54 -6.00
CA VAL A 229 1.53 14.66 -5.12
C VAL A 229 2.79 15.26 -4.47
N ALA A 230 3.75 14.41 -4.09
CA ALA A 230 4.94 14.81 -3.34
C ALA A 230 6.05 15.43 -4.22
N LEU A 231 6.12 15.03 -5.49
CA LEU A 231 7.23 15.36 -6.38
C LEU A 231 6.78 16.27 -7.51
N THR A 232 7.49 17.39 -7.68
CA THR A 232 7.18 18.41 -8.70
C THR A 232 8.01 18.27 -9.97
N THR A 233 9.05 17.43 -9.96
CA THR A 233 10.00 17.29 -11.08
C THR A 233 9.87 15.91 -11.72
N GLU A 234 9.73 15.88 -13.06
CA GLU A 234 9.60 14.64 -13.85
C GLU A 234 10.79 13.68 -13.67
N SER A 235 12.00 14.20 -13.47
CA SER A 235 13.18 13.38 -13.19
C SER A 235 13.01 12.54 -11.91
N SER A 236 12.54 13.17 -10.82
CA SER A 236 12.33 12.49 -9.54
C SER A 236 11.17 11.50 -9.62
N LEU A 237 10.11 11.84 -10.37
CA LEU A 237 9.00 10.93 -10.63
C LEU A 237 9.46 9.69 -11.42
N ALA A 238 10.29 9.87 -12.44
CA ALA A 238 10.85 8.76 -13.21
C ALA A 238 11.71 7.81 -12.34
N GLU A 239 12.49 8.35 -11.39
CA GLU A 239 13.26 7.57 -10.41
C GLU A 239 12.35 6.74 -9.49
N VAL A 240 11.29 7.34 -8.95
CA VAL A 240 10.34 6.61 -8.10
C VAL A 240 9.57 5.56 -8.89
N ARG A 241 9.10 5.87 -10.11
CA ARG A 241 8.44 4.90 -11.00
C ARG A 241 9.34 3.71 -11.32
N ALA A 242 10.62 3.96 -11.62
CA ALA A 242 11.62 2.93 -11.83
C ALA A 242 11.82 2.07 -10.57
N GLY A 243 11.93 2.72 -9.40
CA GLY A 243 12.09 2.05 -8.10
C GLY A 243 10.89 1.20 -7.72
N LEU A 244 9.68 1.66 -8.03
CA LEU A 244 8.44 0.92 -7.80
C LEU A 244 8.38 -0.36 -8.64
N ILE A 245 8.70 -0.28 -9.94
CA ILE A 245 8.69 -1.45 -10.82
C ILE A 245 9.78 -2.46 -10.42
N ALA A 246 11.03 -1.99 -10.30
CA ALA A 246 12.14 -2.85 -9.93
C ALA A 246 11.93 -3.46 -8.54
N GLY A 247 11.47 -2.64 -7.59
CA GLY A 247 11.11 -3.07 -6.25
C GLY A 247 10.02 -4.14 -6.25
N ALA A 248 8.92 -3.93 -6.97
CA ALA A 248 7.83 -4.91 -7.06
C ALA A 248 8.30 -6.25 -7.65
N LEU A 249 9.15 -6.24 -8.68
CA LEU A 249 9.71 -7.47 -9.26
C LEU A 249 10.61 -8.21 -8.28
N ILE A 250 11.52 -7.50 -7.60
CA ILE A 250 12.44 -8.08 -6.61
C ILE A 250 11.65 -8.63 -5.42
N SER A 251 10.71 -7.84 -4.89
CA SER A 251 9.83 -8.21 -3.76
C SER A 251 9.01 -9.45 -4.09
N THR A 252 8.44 -9.52 -5.30
CA THR A 252 7.71 -10.69 -5.79
C THR A 252 8.61 -11.92 -5.85
N ALA A 253 9.80 -11.81 -6.43
CA ALA A 253 10.74 -12.92 -6.54
C ALA A 253 11.16 -13.45 -5.16
N ILE A 254 11.52 -12.56 -4.22
CA ILE A 254 11.93 -12.94 -2.86
C ILE A 254 10.75 -13.57 -2.11
N SER A 255 9.56 -12.96 -2.18
CA SER A 255 8.35 -13.50 -1.55
C SER A 255 8.01 -14.90 -2.07
N PHE A 256 8.09 -15.10 -3.39
CA PHE A 256 7.85 -16.39 -4.01
C PHE A 256 8.83 -17.46 -3.51
N LEU A 257 10.12 -17.14 -3.45
CA LEU A 257 11.15 -18.05 -2.91
C LEU A 257 10.93 -18.34 -1.42
N TRP A 258 10.54 -17.33 -0.64
CA TRP A 258 10.27 -17.47 0.79
C TRP A 258 9.12 -18.44 1.07
N PHE A 259 7.98 -18.25 0.40
CA PHE A 259 6.82 -19.12 0.58
C PHE A 259 7.00 -20.52 -0.02
N LYS A 260 7.90 -20.68 -1.01
CA LYS A 260 8.34 -22.00 -1.45
C LYS A 260 9.15 -22.73 -0.37
N ARG A 261 9.96 -22.02 0.41
CA ARG A 261 10.78 -22.57 1.50
C ARG A 261 9.98 -22.80 2.79
N PHE A 262 9.03 -21.91 3.08
CA PHE A 262 8.15 -21.93 4.24
C PHE A 262 6.68 -21.86 3.77
N PRO A 263 6.09 -23.01 3.38
CA PRO A 263 4.70 -23.07 2.93
C PRO A 263 3.75 -22.47 3.97
N ALA A 264 2.76 -21.72 3.48
CA ALA A 264 1.75 -21.03 4.28
C ALA A 264 0.47 -21.85 4.47
N SER A 265 0.55 -23.19 4.35
CA SER A 265 -0.56 -24.14 4.32
C SER A 265 -1.14 -24.42 5.69
#